data_AF-A0A1I0HTX0-F1
#
_entry.id   AF-A0A1I0HTX0-F1
#
_cell.length_a   1.000
_cell.length_b   1.000
_cell.length_c   1.000
_cell.angle_alpha   90.00
_cell.angle_beta   90.00
_cell.angle_gamma   90.00
#
_symmetry.space_group_name_H-M   'P 1'
#
loop_
_entity.id
_entity.type
_entity.pdbx_description
1 polymer ?
#
loop_
_entity_poly.entity_id
_entity_poly.type
_entity_poly.pdbx_seq_one_letter_code
_entity_poly.pdbx_strand_id
1 'polypeptide(L)'
;MIRDKNISDRYIEQSEQTDTRLYKKGIYNSINIETIVYKKYIKDEINKAVSELKEIQARRLIMYYIEEKTYEEIAQIEGCTKRAVKFSVDAAKKNLQNKLKNLFLDYTNK
;
A
#
# COMPACT_ATOMS: atom_id res chain seq x y z
N MET A 1 46.89 7.84 40.18
CA MET A 1 45.76 6.91 39.96
C MET A 1 44.40 7.62 39.80
N ILE A 2 44.31 8.73 39.04
CA ILE A 2 43.02 9.42 38.79
C ILE A 2 42.71 9.55 37.27
N ARG A 3 43.74 9.48 36.41
CA ARG A 3 43.57 9.58 34.94
C ARG A 3 42.92 8.34 34.32
N ASP A 4 43.24 7.13 34.79
CA ASP A 4 42.80 5.90 34.13
C ASP A 4 41.31 5.60 34.35
N LYS A 5 40.76 5.94 35.53
CA LYS A 5 39.31 5.82 35.81
C LYS A 5 38.48 6.66 34.83
N ASN A 6 38.85 7.94 34.69
CA ASN A 6 38.11 8.88 33.86
C ASN A 6 38.16 8.52 32.35
N ILE A 7 39.19 7.79 31.92
CA ILE A 7 39.28 7.27 30.56
C ILE A 7 38.35 6.05 30.41
N SER A 8 38.42 5.08 31.34
CA SER A 8 37.57 3.90 31.34
C SER A 8 36.08 4.25 31.40
N ASP A 9 35.70 5.20 32.25
CA ASP A 9 34.31 5.61 32.43
C ASP A 9 33.75 6.26 31.14
N ARG A 10 34.55 7.10 30.47
CA ARG A 10 34.18 7.69 29.17
C ARG A 10 34.04 6.65 28.06
N TYR A 11 34.87 5.60 28.06
CA TYR A 11 34.74 4.52 27.08
C TYR A 11 33.48 3.69 27.31
N ILE A 12 33.12 3.41 28.57
CA ILE A 12 31.91 2.68 28.93
C ILE A 12 30.68 3.50 28.51
N GLU A 13 30.63 4.78 28.86
CA GLU A 13 29.54 5.68 28.46
C GLU A 13 29.39 5.79 26.94
N GLN A 14 30.51 5.90 26.20
CA GLN A 14 30.46 5.94 24.74
C GLN A 14 30.01 4.60 24.13
N SER A 15 30.40 3.47 24.71
CA SER A 15 29.93 2.15 24.28
C SER A 15 28.42 2.02 24.49
N GLU A 16 27.93 2.36 25.68
CA GLU A 16 26.49 2.31 26.01
C GLU A 16 25.66 3.27 25.15
N GLN A 17 26.17 4.48 24.89
CA GLN A 17 25.52 5.43 23.98
C GLN A 17 25.52 4.95 22.53
N THR A 18 26.56 4.23 22.10
CA THR A 18 26.64 3.65 20.76
C THR A 18 25.71 2.45 20.63
N ASP A 19 25.66 1.56 21.62
CA ASP A 19 24.79 0.38 21.64
C ASP A 19 23.31 0.78 21.70
N THR A 20 22.96 1.75 22.54
CA THR A 20 21.58 2.26 22.59
C THR A 20 21.18 2.97 21.30
N ARG A 21 22.11 3.67 20.63
CA ARG A 21 21.88 4.29 19.32
C ARG A 21 21.78 3.25 18.21
N LEU A 22 22.56 2.17 18.25
CA LEU A 22 22.48 1.03 17.34
C LEU A 22 21.17 0.26 17.53
N TYR A 23 20.74 0.04 18.77
CA TYR A 23 19.48 -0.62 19.11
C TYR A 23 18.28 0.24 18.68
N LYS A 24 18.28 1.54 19.01
CA LYS A 24 17.24 2.49 18.55
C LYS A 24 17.23 2.63 17.03
N LYS A 25 18.39 2.67 16.37
CA LYS A 25 18.48 2.69 14.91
C LYS A 25 18.05 1.35 14.29
N GLY A 26 18.34 0.21 14.92
CA GLY A 26 17.86 -1.11 14.50
C GLY A 26 16.34 -1.24 14.59
N ILE A 27 15.73 -0.69 15.65
CA ILE A 27 14.28 -0.63 15.85
C ILE A 27 13.61 0.41 14.93
N TYR A 28 14.24 1.56 14.69
CA TYR A 28 13.65 2.66 13.90
C TYR A 28 13.90 2.53 12.39
N ASN A 29 15.00 1.90 11.96
CA ASN A 29 15.27 1.61 10.54
C ASN A 29 14.61 0.33 10.05
N SER A 30 14.02 -0.50 10.92
CA SER A 30 13.18 -1.59 10.47
C SER A 30 11.80 -1.06 10.12
N ILE A 31 11.67 -0.42 8.94
CA ILE A 31 10.45 -0.68 8.17
C ILE A 31 10.44 -2.19 8.02
N ASN A 32 9.56 -2.88 8.75
CA ASN A 32 9.54 -4.35 8.80
C ASN A 32 9.56 -4.86 7.35
N ILE A 33 10.60 -5.64 7.01
CA ILE A 33 10.81 -6.16 5.66
C ILE A 33 9.56 -6.93 5.21
N GLU A 34 8.91 -7.66 6.12
CA GLU A 34 7.65 -8.34 5.88
C GLU A 34 6.55 -7.35 5.45
N THR A 35 6.48 -6.18 6.08
CA THR A 35 5.53 -5.11 5.69
C THR A 35 5.85 -4.54 4.32
N ILE A 36 7.13 -4.38 3.96
CA ILE A 36 7.52 -3.90 2.61
C ILE A 36 7.13 -4.93 1.56
N VAL A 37 7.52 -6.19 1.77
CA VAL A 37 7.23 -7.30 0.86
C VAL A 37 5.72 -7.49 0.73
N TYR A 38 4.98 -7.39 1.84
CA TYR A 38 3.53 -7.46 1.84
C TYR A 38 2.89 -6.31 1.05
N LYS A 39 3.28 -5.05 1.30
CA LYS A 39 2.78 -3.90 0.54
C LYS A 39 3.07 -4.03 -0.96
N LYS A 40 4.24 -4.55 -1.31
CA LYS A 40 4.59 -4.83 -2.71
C LYS A 40 3.68 -5.89 -3.30
N TYR A 41 3.48 -7.02 -2.62
CA TYR A 41 2.57 -8.08 -3.05
C TYR A 41 1.14 -7.58 -3.26
N ILE A 42 0.57 -6.86 -2.29
CA ILE A 42 -0.76 -6.25 -2.39
C ILE A 42 -0.85 -5.34 -3.61
N LYS A 43 0.17 -4.48 -3.81
CA LYS A 43 0.23 -3.57 -4.96
C LYS A 43 0.25 -4.33 -6.28
N ASP A 44 1.05 -5.38 -6.38
CA ASP A 44 1.20 -6.18 -7.61
C ASP A 44 -0.11 -6.92 -7.95
N GLU A 45 -0.79 -7.50 -6.95
CA GLU A 45 -2.09 -8.16 -7.15
C GLU A 45 -3.20 -7.16 -7.53
N ILE A 46 -3.22 -5.97 -6.93
CA ILE A 46 -4.14 -4.90 -7.33
C ILE A 46 -3.87 -4.47 -8.78
N ASN A 47 -2.60 -4.21 -9.13
CA ASN A 47 -2.22 -3.80 -10.48
C ASN A 47 -2.65 -4.85 -11.52
N LYS A 48 -2.42 -6.13 -11.22
CA LYS A 48 -2.85 -7.24 -12.05
C LYS A 48 -4.37 -7.26 -12.23
N ALA A 49 -5.13 -7.19 -11.14
CA ALA A 49 -6.59 -7.19 -11.20
C ALA A 49 -7.16 -6.00 -11.99
N VAL A 50 -6.55 -4.82 -11.86
CA VAL A 50 -6.93 -3.63 -12.63
C VAL A 50 -6.58 -3.80 -14.11
N SER A 51 -5.43 -4.39 -14.44
CA SER A 51 -5.01 -4.62 -15.82
C SER A 51 -5.89 -5.62 -16.58
N GLU A 52 -6.59 -6.51 -15.86
CA GLU A 52 -7.52 -7.49 -16.43
C GLU A 52 -8.93 -6.90 -16.67
N LEU A 53 -9.21 -5.67 -16.22
CA LEU A 53 -10.47 -5.00 -16.51
C LEU A 53 -10.57 -4.65 -17.99
N LYS A 54 -11.80 -4.67 -18.53
CA LYS A 54 -12.05 -4.11 -19.86
C LYS A 54 -11.73 -2.62 -19.84
N GLU A 55 -11.22 -2.09 -20.95
CA GLU A 55 -10.83 -0.67 -21.06
C GLU A 55 -11.96 0.28 -20.60
N ILE A 56 -13.19 0.05 -21.06
CA ILE A 56 -14.39 0.82 -20.65
C ILE A 56 -14.63 0.74 -19.14
N GLN A 57 -14.42 -0.42 -18.53
CA GLN A 57 -14.60 -0.62 -17.09
C GLN A 57 -13.56 0.16 -16.29
N ALA A 58 -12.29 0.04 -16.65
CA ALA A 58 -11.18 0.73 -15.98
C ALA A 58 -11.33 2.26 -16.11
N ARG A 59 -11.57 2.75 -17.33
CA ARG A 59 -11.72 4.16 -17.63
C ARG A 59 -12.88 4.81 -16.86
N ARG A 60 -14.03 4.14 -16.79
CA ARG A 60 -15.19 4.62 -16.01
C ARG A 60 -14.98 4.55 -14.50
N LEU A 61 -14.20 3.57 -14.02
CA LEU A 61 -13.81 3.48 -12.61
C LEU A 61 -12.96 4.68 -12.19
N ILE A 62 -11.98 5.05 -13.02
CA ILE A 62 -11.12 6.22 -12.79
C ILE A 62 -11.97 7.49 -12.72
N MET A 63 -12.83 7.71 -13.73
CA MET A 63 -13.71 8.88 -13.74
C MET A 63 -14.62 8.95 -12.50
N TYR A 64 -15.19 7.82 -12.08
CA TYR A 64 -16.14 7.80 -10.97
C TYR A 64 -15.46 7.95 -9.60
N TYR A 65 -14.38 7.20 -9.34
CA TYR A 65 -13.77 7.13 -8.00
C TYR A 65 -12.59 8.09 -7.80
N ILE A 66 -11.89 8.49 -8.87
CA ILE A 66 -10.70 9.35 -8.77
C ILE A 66 -11.02 10.77 -9.21
N GLU A 67 -11.77 10.93 -10.28
CA GLU A 67 -12.18 12.26 -10.78
C GLU A 67 -13.54 12.72 -10.23
N GLU A 68 -14.14 11.92 -9.35
CA GLU A 68 -15.41 12.19 -8.65
C GLU A 68 -16.60 12.55 -9.57
N LYS A 69 -16.57 12.08 -10.83
CA LYS A 69 -17.65 12.34 -11.78
C LYS A 69 -18.89 11.52 -11.49
N THR A 70 -20.05 12.12 -11.66
CA THR A 70 -21.35 11.43 -11.62
C THR A 70 -21.53 10.51 -12.83
N TYR A 71 -22.46 9.56 -12.73
CA TYR A 71 -22.79 8.69 -13.88
C TYR A 71 -23.34 9.48 -15.07
N GLU A 72 -24.03 10.58 -14.81
CA GLU A 72 -24.54 11.51 -15.80
C GLU A 72 -23.42 12.23 -16.56
N GLU A 73 -22.42 12.77 -15.84
CA GLU A 73 -21.28 13.45 -16.47
C GLU A 73 -20.45 12.49 -17.32
N ILE A 74 -20.19 11.29 -16.82
CA ILE A 74 -19.47 10.25 -17.58
C ILE A 74 -20.28 9.85 -18.82
N ALA A 75 -21.60 9.69 -18.69
CA ALA A 75 -22.48 9.37 -19.79
C ALA A 75 -22.45 10.46 -20.87
N GLN A 76 -22.41 11.74 -20.46
CA GLN A 76 -22.29 12.87 -21.36
C GLN A 76 -20.92 12.90 -22.07
N ILE A 77 -19.82 12.69 -21.34
CA ILE A 77 -18.45 12.64 -21.89
C ILE A 77 -18.33 11.53 -22.95
N GLU A 78 -18.93 10.38 -22.70
CA GLU A 78 -18.82 9.21 -23.58
C GLU A 78 -19.94 9.08 -24.62
N GLY A 79 -20.92 9.99 -24.62
CA GLY A 79 -22.07 9.92 -25.52
C GLY A 79 -22.90 8.63 -25.35
N CYS A 80 -23.06 8.15 -24.11
CA CYS A 80 -23.78 6.91 -23.81
C CYS A 80 -24.87 7.13 -22.75
N THR A 81 -25.62 6.08 -22.38
CA THR A 81 -26.66 6.22 -21.35
C THR A 81 -26.06 6.13 -19.93
N LYS A 82 -26.62 6.87 -18.97
CA LYS A 82 -26.31 6.72 -17.53
C LYS A 82 -26.37 5.26 -17.06
N ARG A 83 -27.33 4.49 -17.57
CA ARG A 83 -27.50 3.05 -17.26
C ARG A 83 -26.30 2.24 -17.73
N ALA A 84 -25.77 2.51 -18.93
CA ALA A 84 -24.58 1.84 -19.44
C ALA A 84 -23.34 2.13 -18.57
N VAL A 85 -23.18 3.38 -18.11
CA VAL A 85 -22.12 3.76 -17.17
C VAL A 85 -22.26 2.98 -15.87
N LYS A 86 -23.42 3.04 -15.22
CA LYS A 86 -23.67 2.32 -13.96
C LYS A 86 -23.36 0.83 -14.09
N PHE A 87 -23.87 0.19 -15.14
CA PHE A 87 -23.67 -1.24 -15.36
C PHE A 87 -22.18 -1.59 -15.50
N SER A 88 -21.43 -0.79 -16.26
CA SER A 88 -19.99 -1.03 -16.41
C SER A 88 -19.20 -0.80 -15.12
N VAL A 89 -19.54 0.21 -14.31
CA VAL A 89 -18.89 0.49 -13.01
C VAL A 89 -19.20 -0.63 -12.02
N ASP A 90 -20.45 -1.05 -11.92
CA ASP A 90 -20.86 -2.17 -11.06
C ASP A 90 -20.14 -3.47 -11.46
N ALA A 91 -20.06 -3.76 -12.77
CA ALA A 91 -19.37 -4.94 -13.28
C ALA A 91 -17.87 -4.90 -12.96
N ALA A 92 -17.25 -3.73 -13.10
CA ALA A 92 -15.84 -3.56 -12.76
C ALA A 92 -15.57 -3.75 -11.27
N LYS A 93 -16.42 -3.17 -10.41
CA LYS A 93 -16.37 -3.38 -8.94
C LYS A 93 -16.49 -4.86 -8.60
N LYS A 94 -17.46 -5.57 -9.18
CA LYS A 94 -17.66 -7.01 -8.96
C LYS A 94 -16.44 -7.83 -9.40
N ASN A 95 -15.84 -7.50 -10.54
CA ASN A 95 -14.64 -8.17 -11.05
C ASN A 95 -13.46 -7.97 -10.09
N LEU A 96 -13.21 -6.74 -9.64
CA LEU A 96 -12.17 -6.44 -8.67
C LEU A 96 -12.41 -7.17 -7.34
N GLN A 97 -13.65 -7.15 -6.83
CA GLN A 97 -14.00 -7.86 -5.59
C GLN A 97 -13.73 -9.36 -5.70
N ASN A 98 -14.09 -9.99 -6.82
CA ASN A 98 -13.85 -11.42 -7.03
C ASN A 98 -12.35 -11.74 -7.10
N LYS A 99 -11.56 -10.89 -7.76
CA LYS A 99 -10.12 -11.09 -7.92
C LYS A 99 -9.34 -10.86 -6.63
N LEU A 100 -9.77 -9.89 -5.81
CA LEU A 100 -9.06 -9.48 -4.60
C LEU A 100 -9.66 -10.08 -3.31
N LYS A 101 -10.66 -10.98 -3.41
CA LYS A 101 -11.44 -11.50 -2.27
C LYS A 101 -10.58 -12.10 -1.15
N ASN A 102 -9.49 -12.78 -1.50
CA ASN A 102 -8.64 -13.51 -0.56
C ASN A 102 -7.34 -12.77 -0.24
N LEU A 103 -7.14 -11.57 -0.82
CA LEU A 103 -5.87 -10.86 -0.77
C LEU A 103 -5.37 -10.59 0.66
N PHE A 104 -6.30 -10.33 1.59
CA PHE A 104 -5.99 -10.10 3.01
C PHE A 104 -6.00 -11.38 3.85
N LEU A 105 -6.71 -12.43 3.44
CA LEU A 105 -6.79 -13.70 4.16
C LEU A 105 -5.52 -14.53 4.00
N ASP A 106 -4.83 -14.39 2.86
CA ASP A 106 -3.56 -15.07 2.60
C ASP A 106 -2.42 -14.59 3.53
N TYR A 107 -2.55 -13.38 4.11
CA TYR A 107 -1.57 -12.82 5.04
C TYR A 107 -1.82 -13.19 6.51
N THR A 108 -3.09 -13.36 6.91
CA THR A 108 -3.46 -13.67 8.30
C THR A 108 -3.28 -15.14 8.68
N ASN A 109 -3.05 -16.02 7.70
CA ASN A 109 -2.91 -17.47 7.89
C ASN A 109 -1.44 -17.96 7.86
N LYS A 110 -0.46 -17.07 8.03
CA LYS A 110 0.97 -17.39 7.97
C LYS A 110 1.66 -17.17 9.30
#